data_AF-A0A8T4FJH9-F1
#
_entry.id   AF-A0A8T4FJH9-F1
#
_cell.length_a   1.000
_cell.length_b   1.000
_cell.length_c   1.000
_cell.angle_alpha   90.00
_cell.angle_beta   90.00
_cell.angle_gamma   90.00
#
_symmetry.space_group_name_H-M   'P 1'
#
loop_
_entity.id
_entity.type
_entity.pdbx_description
1 polymer ?
#
loop_
_entity_poly.entity_id
_entity_poly.type
_entity_poly.pdbx_seq_one_letter_code
_entity_poly.pdbx_strand_id
1 'polypeptide(L)'
;MSNNSPMPGDGRKDKKVKISQEINDRTGHVVHLTHNDLDAAGCDAIYRMKYEDVFTRFSSVSKFAKNLEEIAKHAGKGDTLTISDLGYNSACAESLKKARENGWVVEWRDHHRWTDEEINEITPLVKYLRVDTSVCATCIVRN
;
A
#
# COMPACT_ATOMS: atom_id res chain seq x y z
N MET A 1 3.99 -55.24 16.89
CA MET A 1 2.97 -54.26 17.30
C MET A 1 3.64 -52.89 17.30
N SER A 2 3.38 -52.09 16.27
CA SER A 2 4.02 -50.78 16.06
C SER A 2 3.26 -49.70 16.84
N ASN A 3 3.92 -49.10 17.84
CA ASN A 3 3.43 -47.90 18.52
C ASN A 3 3.64 -46.68 17.61
N ASN A 4 2.56 -46.16 17.03
CA ASN A 4 2.52 -44.84 16.43
C ASN A 4 2.25 -43.81 17.53
N SER A 5 3.29 -43.13 18.00
CA SER A 5 3.11 -41.89 18.75
C SER A 5 2.95 -40.73 17.75
N PRO A 6 1.89 -39.92 17.82
CA PRO A 6 1.79 -38.73 16.98
C PRO A 6 2.81 -37.69 17.46
N MET A 7 3.54 -37.12 16.51
CA MET A 7 4.40 -35.96 16.73
C MET A 7 3.52 -34.77 17.19
N PRO A 8 3.96 -33.97 18.19
CA PRO A 8 3.24 -32.77 18.56
C PRO A 8 3.38 -31.74 17.45
N GLY A 9 2.28 -31.46 16.76
CA GLY A 9 2.20 -30.32 15.85
C GLY A 9 2.34 -29.02 16.64
N ASP A 10 3.30 -28.20 16.24
CA ASP A 10 3.42 -26.80 16.66
C ASP A 10 2.11 -26.07 16.30
N GLY A 11 1.24 -25.92 17.29
CA GLY A 11 -0.05 -25.24 17.20
C GLY A 11 0.05 -23.72 17.27
N ARG A 12 1.17 -23.09 16.88
CA ARG A 12 1.21 -21.64 16.67
C ARG A 12 0.40 -21.30 15.43
N LYS A 13 -0.90 -21.08 15.62
CA LYS A 13 -1.66 -20.17 14.76
C LYS A 13 -1.02 -18.81 14.93
N ASP A 14 -0.12 -18.43 14.02
CA ASP A 14 0.33 -17.05 13.90
C ASP A 14 -0.92 -16.17 13.84
N LYS A 15 -1.17 -15.43 14.92
CA LYS A 15 -2.25 -14.44 14.94
C LYS A 15 -1.92 -13.48 13.81
N LYS A 16 -2.72 -13.47 12.74
CA LYS A 16 -2.67 -12.43 11.71
C LYS A 16 -2.73 -11.10 12.43
N VAL A 17 -1.59 -10.43 12.56
CA VAL A 17 -1.52 -9.07 13.06
C VAL A 17 -2.40 -8.26 12.11
N LYS A 18 -3.34 -7.52 12.69
CA LYS A 18 -4.25 -6.69 11.90
C LYS A 18 -3.44 -5.50 11.39
N ILE A 19 -3.62 -5.12 10.12
CA ILE A 19 -3.06 -3.88 9.53
C ILE A 19 -3.13 -2.71 10.52
N SER A 20 -4.24 -2.61 11.25
CA SER A 20 -4.53 -1.50 12.15
C SER A 20 -3.51 -1.39 13.30
N GLN A 21 -2.96 -2.51 13.78
CA GLN A 21 -1.90 -2.51 14.79
C GLN A 21 -0.58 -2.07 14.16
N GLU A 22 -0.21 -2.65 13.02
CA GLU A 22 1.05 -2.33 12.33
C GLU A 22 1.14 -0.85 11.93
N ILE A 23 0.03 -0.25 11.49
CA ILE A 23 -0.02 1.17 11.15
C ILE A 23 0.08 2.04 12.39
N ASN A 24 -0.55 1.68 13.50
CA ASN A 24 -0.48 2.47 14.73
C ASN A 24 0.91 2.40 15.38
N ASP A 25 1.55 1.25 15.29
CA ASP A 25 2.85 0.95 15.88
C ASP A 25 4.02 1.29 14.94
N ARG A 26 3.73 1.81 13.74
CA ARG A 26 4.74 2.18 12.75
C ARG A 26 5.75 3.17 13.33
N THR A 27 7.02 2.92 13.08
CA THR A 27 8.12 3.83 13.42
C THR A 27 8.52 4.72 12.24
N GLY A 28 8.23 4.26 11.02
CA GLY A 28 8.55 4.98 9.78
C GLY A 28 7.50 6.01 9.37
N HIS A 29 7.98 7.03 8.68
CA HIS A 29 7.16 8.12 8.13
C HIS A 29 6.59 7.81 6.74
N VAL A 30 6.85 6.61 6.20
CA VAL A 30 6.35 6.16 4.90
C VAL A 30 5.57 4.87 5.05
N VAL A 31 4.30 4.90 4.66
CA VAL A 31 3.46 3.72 4.43
C VAL A 31 3.36 3.49 2.94
N HIS A 32 3.88 2.37 2.46
CA HIS A 32 3.88 1.99 1.04
C HIS A 32 2.81 0.92 0.78
N LEU A 33 1.72 1.29 0.11
CA LEU A 33 0.68 0.37 -0.35
C LEU A 33 0.93 0.03 -1.83
N THR A 34 1.28 -1.21 -2.13
CA THR A 34 1.64 -1.61 -3.49
C THR A 34 0.99 -2.93 -3.90
N HIS A 35 1.14 -3.32 -5.17
CA HIS A 35 0.67 -4.61 -5.67
C HIS A 35 1.40 -5.77 -4.99
N ASN A 36 1.34 -6.99 -5.53
CA ASN A 36 2.00 -8.16 -4.95
C ASN A 36 2.79 -9.00 -5.96
N ASP A 37 3.29 -8.37 -7.02
CA ASP A 37 4.16 -8.98 -8.03
C ASP A 37 5.59 -8.43 -7.98
N LEU A 38 6.36 -8.70 -9.04
CA LEU A 38 7.76 -8.29 -9.15
C LEU A 38 7.93 -6.77 -9.28
N ASP A 39 7.01 -6.06 -9.93
CA ASP A 39 7.11 -4.61 -10.11
C ASP A 39 6.83 -3.90 -8.78
N ALA A 40 5.87 -4.39 -8.00
CA ALA A 40 5.68 -3.96 -6.61
C ALA A 40 6.91 -4.20 -5.72
N ALA A 41 7.58 -5.35 -5.86
CA ALA A 41 8.80 -5.64 -5.11
C ALA A 41 9.94 -4.67 -5.47
N GLY A 42 10.06 -4.29 -6.75
CA GLY A 42 11.00 -3.27 -7.20
C GLY A 42 10.68 -1.88 -6.63
N CYS A 43 9.40 -1.50 -6.60
CA CYS A 43 8.95 -0.26 -5.96
C CYS A 43 9.34 -0.22 -4.47
N ASP A 44 9.07 -1.29 -3.72
CA ASP A 44 9.38 -1.38 -2.29
C ASP A 44 10.89 -1.28 -2.04
N ALA A 45 11.70 -1.98 -2.83
CA ALA A 45 13.16 -1.90 -2.73
C ALA A 45 13.66 -0.45 -2.91
N ILE A 46 13.12 0.28 -3.88
CA ILE A 46 13.48 1.69 -4.09
C ILE A 46 13.04 2.56 -2.89
N TYR A 47 11.84 2.38 -2.35
CA TYR A 47 11.41 3.10 -1.16
C TYR A 47 12.34 2.82 0.03
N ARG A 48 12.69 1.57 0.28
CA ARG A 48 13.62 1.18 1.35
C ARG A 48 15.04 1.69 1.15
N MET A 49 15.46 1.96 -0.09
CA MET A 49 16.74 2.62 -0.38
C MET A 49 16.67 4.14 -0.14
N LYS A 50 15.50 4.76 -0.32
CA LYS A 50 15.29 6.21 -0.20
C LYS A 50 14.95 6.66 1.23
N TYR A 51 14.32 5.80 2.03
CA TYR A 51 13.82 6.12 3.36
C TYR A 51 14.32 5.11 4.39
N GLU A 52 14.62 5.60 5.60
CA GLU A 52 15.19 4.77 6.67
C GLU A 52 14.23 3.68 7.16
N ASP A 53 12.93 3.97 7.26
CA ASP A 53 11.91 3.02 7.68
C ASP A 53 10.63 3.16 6.83
N VAL A 54 10.22 2.04 6.24
CA VAL A 54 9.08 1.92 5.34
C VAL A 54 8.20 0.77 5.81
N PHE A 55 6.96 1.10 6.16
CA PHE A 55 5.93 0.10 6.40
C PHE A 55 5.25 -0.25 5.08
N THR A 56 5.50 -1.46 4.58
CA THR A 56 4.99 -1.89 3.27
C THR A 56 3.81 -2.83 3.41
N ARG A 57 2.73 -2.49 2.72
CA ARG A 57 1.56 -3.33 2.55
C ARG A 57 1.43 -3.77 1.10
N PHE A 58 1.84 -5.01 0.82
CA PHE A 58 1.51 -5.68 -0.44
C PHE A 58 0.01 -6.01 -0.51
N SER A 59 -0.58 -5.77 -1.67
CA SER A 59 -2.01 -5.90 -1.91
C SER A 59 -2.29 -6.57 -3.25
N SER A 60 -3.23 -7.50 -3.29
CA SER A 60 -3.85 -7.87 -4.57
C SER A 60 -4.80 -6.74 -5.01
N VAL A 61 -5.10 -6.65 -6.31
CA VAL A 61 -6.10 -5.70 -6.85
C VAL A 61 -7.42 -5.76 -6.08
N SER A 62 -7.93 -6.97 -5.80
CA SER A 62 -9.19 -7.19 -5.07
C SER A 62 -9.19 -6.72 -3.61
N LYS A 63 -8.01 -6.51 -3.01
CA LYS A 63 -7.87 -6.05 -1.62
C LYS A 63 -7.47 -4.58 -1.52
N PHE A 64 -7.15 -3.94 -2.64
CA PHE A 64 -6.62 -2.59 -2.67
C PHE A 64 -7.53 -1.60 -1.93
N ALA A 65 -8.80 -1.47 -2.36
CA ALA A 65 -9.75 -0.55 -1.75
C ALA A 65 -9.89 -0.78 -0.23
N LYS A 66 -9.96 -2.04 0.21
CA LYS A 66 -10.06 -2.39 1.63
C LYS A 66 -8.80 -2.04 2.42
N ASN A 67 -7.61 -2.29 1.87
CA ASN A 67 -6.36 -1.95 2.53
C ASN A 67 -6.22 -0.42 2.64
N LEU A 68 -6.57 0.32 1.58
CA LEU A 68 -6.56 1.78 1.58
C LEU A 68 -7.55 2.35 2.59
N GLU A 69 -8.78 1.84 2.62
CA GLU A 69 -9.81 2.24 3.59
C GLU A 69 -9.33 2.01 5.04
N GLU A 70 -8.67 0.88 5.29
CA GLU A 70 -8.14 0.59 6.60
C GLU A 70 -7.01 1.55 6.98
N ILE A 71 -6.03 1.80 6.10
CA ILE A 71 -4.97 2.79 6.34
C ILE A 71 -5.56 4.17 6.62
N ALA A 72 -6.53 4.59 5.80
CA ALA A 72 -7.17 5.90 5.88
C ALA A 72 -7.87 6.16 7.21
N LYS A 73 -8.21 5.14 8.01
CA LYS A 73 -8.83 5.31 9.35
C LYS A 73 -7.85 5.77 10.42
N HIS A 74 -6.54 5.70 10.16
CA HIS A 74 -5.52 6.04 11.14
C HIS A 74 -4.99 7.46 10.93
N ALA A 75 -4.51 8.07 12.01
CA ALA A 75 -3.87 9.38 11.95
C ALA A 75 -2.58 9.31 11.11
N GLY A 76 -2.50 10.14 10.08
CA GLY A 76 -1.33 10.27 9.20
C GLY A 76 -0.21 11.06 9.84
N LYS A 77 -0.50 12.03 10.73
CA LYS A 77 0.53 12.82 11.45
C LYS A 77 1.52 13.56 10.53
N GLY A 78 1.14 13.81 9.27
CA GLY A 78 2.04 14.36 8.25
C GLY A 78 2.88 13.31 7.51
N ASP A 79 2.76 12.02 7.87
CA ASP A 79 3.44 10.91 7.20
C ASP A 79 2.93 10.73 5.76
N THR A 80 3.77 10.10 4.94
CA THR A 80 3.47 9.81 3.54
C THR A 80 2.76 8.46 3.42
N LEU A 81 1.58 8.47 2.81
CA LEU A 81 0.96 7.27 2.25
C LEU A 81 1.31 7.24 0.76
N THR A 82 2.20 6.35 0.37
CA THR A 82 2.56 6.19 -1.04
C THR A 82 1.92 4.93 -1.62
N ILE A 83 1.28 5.09 -2.78
CA ILE A 83 0.61 4.03 -3.52
C ILE A 83 1.38 3.80 -4.81
N SER A 84 1.72 2.54 -5.12
CA SER A 84 2.33 2.21 -6.41
C SER A 84 1.82 0.91 -7.01
N ASP A 85 1.84 0.84 -8.34
CA ASP A 85 1.48 -0.36 -9.10
C ASP A 85 0.03 -0.84 -8.87
N LEU A 86 -0.84 0.08 -8.48
CA LEU A 86 -2.24 -0.19 -8.21
C LEU A 86 -3.06 0.78 -9.06
N GLY A 87 -3.79 0.22 -10.03
CA GLY A 87 -4.68 0.97 -10.91
C GLY A 87 -5.83 1.63 -10.17
N TYR A 88 -6.49 2.56 -10.88
CA TYR A 88 -7.67 3.23 -10.38
C TYR A 88 -8.74 2.24 -9.90
N ASN A 89 -9.40 2.60 -8.81
CA ASN A 89 -10.55 1.90 -8.29
C ASN A 89 -11.54 2.95 -7.75
N SER A 90 -12.78 2.90 -8.21
CA SER A 90 -13.80 3.91 -7.87
C SER A 90 -14.14 3.97 -6.37
N ALA A 91 -13.85 2.91 -5.61
CA ALA A 91 -14.03 2.92 -4.15
C ALA A 91 -12.92 3.67 -3.40
N CYS A 92 -11.84 4.10 -4.07
CA CYS A 92 -10.69 4.72 -3.42
C CYS A 92 -10.90 6.21 -3.10
N ALA A 93 -11.72 6.95 -3.85
CA ALA A 93 -11.87 8.40 -3.67
C ALA A 93 -12.26 8.80 -2.24
N GLU A 94 -13.25 8.13 -1.65
CA GLU A 94 -13.67 8.38 -0.27
C GLU A 94 -12.57 8.03 0.75
N SER A 95 -11.81 6.96 0.51
CA SER A 95 -10.70 6.58 1.37
C SER A 95 -9.55 7.59 1.28
N LEU A 96 -9.27 8.16 0.10
CA LEU A 96 -8.26 9.20 -0.09
C LEU A 96 -8.66 10.51 0.58
N LYS A 97 -9.92 10.94 0.45
CA LYS A 97 -10.46 12.10 1.19
C LYS A 97 -10.24 11.93 2.68
N LYS A 98 -10.64 10.77 3.21
CA LYS A 98 -10.46 10.44 4.63
C LYS A 98 -8.99 10.39 5.05
N ALA A 99 -8.11 9.83 4.23
CA ALA A 99 -6.68 9.82 4.51
C ALA A 99 -6.13 11.24 4.63
N ARG A 100 -6.50 12.13 3.68
CA ARG A 100 -6.10 13.54 3.72
C ARG A 100 -6.64 14.26 4.96
N GLU A 101 -7.91 14.05 5.31
CA GLU A 101 -8.54 14.60 6.52
C GLU A 101 -7.83 14.14 7.80
N ASN A 102 -7.35 12.89 7.81
CA ASN A 102 -6.55 12.33 8.91
C ASN A 102 -5.06 12.73 8.85
N GLY A 103 -4.68 13.61 7.94
CA GLY A 103 -3.34 14.21 7.88
C GLY A 103 -2.29 13.38 7.15
N TRP A 104 -2.69 12.46 6.27
CA TRP A 104 -1.75 11.76 5.37
C TRP A 104 -1.35 12.67 4.20
N VAL A 105 -0.06 12.62 3.83
CA VAL A 105 0.43 13.15 2.55
C VAL A 105 0.37 12.01 1.54
N VAL A 106 -0.63 12.02 0.65
CA VAL A 106 -0.83 10.91 -0.29
C VAL A 106 -0.08 11.15 -1.60
N GLU A 107 0.68 10.15 -2.06
CA GLU A 107 1.32 10.15 -3.37
C GLU A 107 1.02 8.86 -4.14
N TRP A 108 0.63 8.95 -5.41
CA TRP A 108 0.27 7.78 -6.22
C TRP A 108 1.06 7.74 -7.53
N ARG A 109 1.80 6.65 -7.75
CA ARG A 109 2.62 6.39 -8.93
C ARG A 109 2.19 5.09 -9.59
N ASP A 110 1.60 5.15 -10.77
CA ASP A 110 1.03 3.97 -11.41
C ASP A 110 1.32 3.92 -12.92
N HIS A 111 1.21 2.74 -13.51
CA HIS A 111 1.45 2.52 -14.93
C HIS A 111 0.27 1.85 -15.65
N HIS A 112 -0.81 1.52 -14.93
CA HIS A 112 -2.03 1.04 -15.55
C HIS A 112 -2.68 2.17 -16.36
N ARG A 113 -3.56 1.81 -17.30
CA ARG A 113 -4.32 2.79 -18.07
C ARG A 113 -5.42 3.36 -17.19
N TRP A 114 -5.42 4.68 -17.05
CA TRP A 114 -6.47 5.45 -16.42
C TRP A 114 -7.15 6.31 -17.48
N THR A 115 -8.44 6.58 -17.32
CA THR A 115 -9.12 7.59 -18.13
C THR A 115 -8.82 8.99 -17.61
N ASP A 116 -9.08 10.01 -18.44
CA ASP A 116 -8.90 11.40 -18.02
C ASP A 116 -9.84 11.74 -16.85
N GLU A 117 -11.05 11.17 -16.81
CA GLU A 117 -12.00 11.32 -15.72
C GLU A 117 -11.44 10.76 -14.40
N GLU A 118 -10.83 9.57 -14.45
CA GLU A 118 -10.21 8.92 -13.28
C GLU A 118 -9.02 9.76 -12.76
N ILE A 119 -8.18 10.28 -13.66
CA ILE A 119 -7.07 11.17 -13.30
C ILE A 119 -7.61 12.46 -12.66
N ASN A 120 -8.64 13.08 -13.25
CA ASN A 120 -9.23 14.32 -12.76
C ASN A 120 -9.91 14.14 -11.40
N GLU A 121 -10.50 12.98 -11.13
CA GLU A 121 -11.10 12.65 -9.82
C GLU A 121 -10.04 12.53 -8.72
N ILE A 122 -8.92 11.86 -9.00
CA ILE A 122 -7.90 11.53 -7.99
C ILE A 122 -6.91 12.67 -7.75
N THR A 123 -6.55 13.42 -8.79
CA THR A 123 -5.59 14.54 -8.71
C THR A 123 -5.82 15.49 -7.52
N PRO A 124 -7.05 16.00 -7.24
CA PRO A 124 -7.28 16.91 -6.11
C PRO A 124 -7.22 16.23 -4.72
N LEU A 125 -7.21 14.90 -4.68
CA LEU A 125 -7.21 14.10 -3.44
C LEU A 125 -5.81 13.71 -2.98
N VAL A 126 -4.81 13.83 -3.86
CA VAL A 126 -3.43 13.45 -3.58
C VAL A 126 -2.49 14.64 -3.72
N LYS A 127 -1.33 14.57 -3.06
CA LYS A 127 -0.27 15.56 -3.19
C LYS A 127 0.46 15.43 -4.52
N TYR A 128 0.58 14.20 -5.00
CA TYR A 128 1.27 13.86 -6.24
C TYR A 128 0.57 12.68 -6.92
N LEU A 129 0.28 12.81 -8.21
CA LEU A 129 -0.19 11.74 -9.07
C LEU A 129 0.72 11.66 -10.30
N ARG A 130 1.19 10.46 -10.61
CA ARG A 130 1.83 10.17 -11.90
C ARG A 130 1.32 8.85 -12.44
N VAL A 131 0.72 8.92 -13.63
CA VAL A 131 0.31 7.75 -14.41
C VAL A 131 1.14 7.75 -15.70
N ASP A 132 1.95 6.71 -15.92
CA ASP A 132 2.86 6.64 -17.06
C ASP A 132 2.90 5.21 -17.63
N THR A 133 2.16 4.99 -18.72
CA THR A 133 2.02 3.66 -19.34
C THR A 133 3.23 3.25 -20.19
N SER A 134 4.25 4.09 -20.32
CA SER A 134 5.45 3.81 -21.12
C SER A 134 6.53 3.02 -20.37
N VAL A 135 6.40 2.92 -19.05
CA VAL A 135 7.36 2.28 -18.15
C VAL A 135 6.63 1.48 -17.07
N CYS A 136 7.35 0.65 -16.31
CA CYS A 136 6.79 -0.04 -15.15
C CYS A 136 6.75 0.87 -13.92
N ALA A 137 5.95 0.53 -12.91
CA ALA A 137 5.81 1.34 -11.69
C ALA A 137 7.15 1.53 -10.96
N THR A 138 8.02 0.52 -10.94
CA THR A 138 9.39 0.65 -10.37
C THR A 138 10.17 1.77 -11.03
N CYS A 139 10.10 1.88 -12.36
CA CYS A 139 10.74 2.97 -13.11
C CYS A 139 10.16 4.34 -12.75
N ILE A 140 8.85 4.42 -12.49
CA ILE A 140 8.19 5.66 -12.05
C ILE A 140 8.67 6.06 -10.65
N VAL A 141 8.73 5.12 -9.71
CA VAL A 141 9.14 5.32 -8.31
C VAL A 141 10.61 5.70 -8.18
N ARG A 142 11.48 5.20 -9.07
CA ARG A 142 12.92 5.51 -9.08
C ARG A 142 13.18 7.00 -9.31
N ASN A 143 12.48 7.60 -10.27
CA ASN A 143 12.70 8.98 -10.75
C ASN A 143 12.10 10.04 -9.82
#